data_AF-A0A3D5JDL4-F1
#
_entry.id   AF-A0A3D5JDL4-F1
#
_cell.length_a   1.000
_cell.length_b   1.000
_cell.length_c   1.000
_cell.angle_alpha   90.00
_cell.angle_beta   90.00
_cell.angle_gamma   90.00
#
_symmetry.space_group_name_H-M   'P 1'
#
loop_
_entity.id
_entity.type
_entity.pdbx_description
1 polymer ?
#
loop_
_entity_poly.entity_id
_entity_poly.type
_entity_poly.pdbx_seq_one_letter_code
_entity_poly.pdbx_strand_id
1 'polypeptide(L)'
;MATPQKLIIDTDPGQDDAVAILLALASPEIDLLGITTVAGNVPLALTEVNARKICDLAGRQDMPVFAGADRPLERKLVTAEHVHGRTGLDGP
;
A
#
# COMPACT_ATOMS: atom_id res chain seq x y z
N MET A 1 -13.85 3.84 25.82
CA MET A 1 -13.00 3.29 24.75
C MET A 1 -11.92 4.34 24.46
N ALA A 2 -10.68 3.92 24.21
CA ALA A 2 -9.61 4.83 23.86
C ALA A 2 -9.91 5.54 22.52
N THR A 3 -9.42 6.76 22.34
CA THR A 3 -9.51 7.47 21.05
C THR A 3 -8.74 6.68 19.99
N PRO A 4 -9.34 6.38 18.83
CA PRO A 4 -8.63 5.70 17.75
C PRO A 4 -7.35 6.44 17.36
N GLN A 5 -6.28 5.70 17.09
CA GLN A 5 -4.99 6.24 16.71
C GLN A 5 -5.04 6.69 15.25
N LYS A 6 -4.74 7.97 15.03
CA LYS A 6 -4.59 8.52 13.68
C LYS A 6 -3.37 7.94 12.98
N LEU A 7 -3.54 7.45 11.77
CA LEU A 7 -2.49 6.79 11.01
C LEU A 7 -2.48 7.27 9.55
N ILE A 8 -1.27 7.41 9.00
CA ILE A 8 -1.01 7.41 7.55
C ILE A 8 -0.08 6.22 7.29
N ILE A 9 -0.40 5.42 6.27
CA ILE A 9 0.45 4.31 5.85
C ILE A 9 1.20 4.73 4.60
N ASP A 10 2.54 4.71 4.65
CA ASP A 10 3.42 4.84 3.49
C ASP A 10 4.00 3.47 3.15
N THR A 11 3.78 2.97 1.94
CA THR A 11 4.03 1.57 1.58
C THR A 11 4.21 1.37 0.07
N ASP A 12 4.79 0.25 -0.35
CA ASP A 12 4.98 -0.16 -1.73
C ASP A 12 4.27 -1.51 -2.01
N PRO A 13 2.92 -1.54 -2.10
CA PRO A 13 2.17 -2.75 -1.76
C PRO A 13 2.57 -4.03 -2.49
N GLY A 14 3.15 -4.94 -1.69
CA GLY A 14 3.21 -6.38 -1.91
C GLY A 14 2.11 -7.12 -1.13
N GLN A 15 2.25 -8.45 -1.00
CA GLN A 15 1.26 -9.32 -0.35
C GLN A 15 1.10 -9.02 1.15
N ASP A 16 2.19 -8.75 1.85
CA ASP A 16 2.21 -8.43 3.28
C ASP A 16 1.67 -7.02 3.57
N ASP A 17 2.01 -6.04 2.73
CA ASP A 17 1.43 -4.70 2.79
C ASP A 17 -0.09 -4.73 2.61
N ALA A 18 -0.59 -5.58 1.70
CA ALA A 18 -2.02 -5.76 1.50
C ALA A 18 -2.71 -6.21 2.77
N VAL A 19 -2.12 -7.16 3.51
CA VAL A 19 -2.64 -7.61 4.80
C VAL A 19 -2.59 -6.47 5.83
N ALA A 20 -1.51 -5.69 5.86
CA ALA A 20 -1.39 -4.55 6.78
C ALA A 20 -2.45 -3.47 6.52
N ILE A 21 -2.70 -3.12 5.25
CA ILE A 21 -3.74 -2.16 4.86
C ILE A 21 -5.12 -2.69 5.24
N LEU A 22 -5.44 -3.95 4.93
CA LEU A 22 -6.73 -4.57 5.27
C LEU A 22 -6.95 -4.60 6.78
N LEU A 23 -5.91 -4.93 7.56
CA LEU A 23 -5.97 -4.91 9.02
C LEU A 23 -6.24 -3.50 9.55
N ALA A 24 -5.55 -2.49 9.01
CA ALA A 24 -5.74 -1.10 9.42
C ALA A 24 -7.16 -0.60 9.10
N LEU A 25 -7.69 -0.94 7.92
CA LEU A 25 -9.04 -0.57 7.51
C LEU A 25 -10.14 -1.24 8.36
N ALA A 26 -9.88 -2.46 8.87
CA ALA A 26 -10.83 -3.22 9.67
C ALA A 26 -10.75 -2.92 11.18
N SER A 27 -9.67 -2.27 11.64
CA SER A 27 -9.43 -2.05 13.07
C SER A 27 -10.20 -0.84 13.61
N PRO A 28 -11.06 -1.01 14.64
CA PRO A 28 -11.72 0.13 15.30
C PRO A 28 -10.75 0.98 16.14
N GLU A 29 -9.52 0.51 16.33
CA GLU A 29 -8.48 1.21 17.08
C GLU A 29 -7.71 2.20 16.20
N ILE A 30 -7.92 2.18 14.88
CA ILE A 30 -7.20 3.00 13.91
C ILE A 30 -8.16 3.94 13.18
N ASP A 31 -7.78 5.22 13.13
CA ASP A 31 -8.35 6.23 12.25
C ASP A 31 -7.39 6.45 11.08
N LEU A 32 -7.55 5.64 10.02
CA LEU A 32 -6.68 5.70 8.85
C LEU A 32 -7.05 6.92 8.00
N LEU A 33 -6.14 7.89 7.93
CA LEU A 33 -6.34 9.18 7.26
C LEU A 33 -6.03 9.11 5.76
N GLY A 34 -5.23 8.15 5.33
CA GLY A 34 -4.81 7.99 3.94
C GLY A 34 -3.64 7.02 3.80
N ILE A 35 -3.38 6.66 2.54
CA ILE A 35 -2.28 5.79 2.14
C ILE A 35 -1.43 6.54 1.11
N THR A 36 -0.12 6.56 1.30
CA THR A 36 0.85 7.01 0.31
C THR A 36 1.59 5.82 -0.25
N THR A 37 1.89 5.84 -1.55
CA THR A 37 2.66 4.77 -2.20
C THR A 37 4.03 5.22 -2.67
N VAL A 38 5.00 4.33 -2.60
CA VAL A 38 6.38 4.56 -3.08
C VAL A 38 6.80 3.43 -4.02
N ALA A 39 7.80 3.66 -4.87
CA ALA A 39 8.42 2.59 -5.64
C ALA A 39 9.33 1.72 -4.76
N GLY A 40 9.22 0.40 -4.89
CA GLY A 40 10.02 -0.56 -4.14
C GLY A 40 9.82 -1.98 -4.68
N ASN A 41 8.93 -2.76 -4.08
CA ASN A 41 8.56 -4.11 -4.48
C ASN A 41 8.30 -4.21 -6.00
N VAL A 42 7.51 -3.26 -6.51
CA VAL A 42 7.25 -3.05 -7.93
C VAL A 42 7.37 -1.56 -8.28
N PRO A 43 7.41 -1.17 -9.57
CA PRO A 43 7.40 0.24 -9.97
C PRO A 43 6.18 1.00 -9.41
N LEU A 44 6.32 2.30 -9.18
CA LEU A 44 5.28 3.14 -8.55
C LEU A 44 3.89 3.01 -9.21
N ALA A 45 3.86 2.93 -10.54
CA ALA A 45 2.61 2.79 -11.30
C ALA A 45 1.83 1.53 -10.94
N LEU A 46 2.51 0.47 -10.47
CA LEU A 46 1.86 -0.74 -9.97
C LEU A 46 1.54 -0.63 -8.48
N THR A 47 2.42 -0.04 -7.67
CA THR A 47 2.17 0.11 -6.22
C THR A 47 0.92 0.97 -5.95
N GLU A 48 0.74 2.08 -6.68
CA GLU A 48 -0.46 2.91 -6.52
C GLU A 48 -1.75 2.18 -6.93
N VAL A 49 -1.69 1.35 -7.98
CA VAL A 49 -2.83 0.57 -8.46
C VAL A 49 -3.17 -0.53 -7.46
N ASN A 50 -2.15 -1.20 -6.90
CA ASN A 50 -2.33 -2.23 -5.89
C ASN A 50 -2.98 -1.66 -4.62
N ALA A 51 -2.50 -0.53 -4.10
CA ALA A 51 -3.13 0.15 -2.95
C ALA A 51 -4.62 0.41 -3.20
N ARG A 52 -4.97 0.97 -4.38
CA ARG A 52 -6.37 1.24 -4.74
C ARG A 52 -7.20 -0.03 -4.84
N LYS A 53 -6.68 -1.09 -5.45
CA LYS A 53 -7.36 -2.40 -5.54
C LYS A 53 -7.62 -3.00 -4.15
N ILE A 54 -6.67 -2.86 -3.21
CA ILE A 54 -6.82 -3.33 -1.84
C ILE A 54 -7.93 -2.54 -1.14
N CYS A 55 -7.96 -1.22 -1.29
CA CYS A 55 -9.04 -0.38 -0.76
C CYS A 55 -10.41 -0.72 -1.39
N ASP A 56 -10.46 -0.94 -2.70
CA ASP A 56 -11.67 -1.35 -3.41
C ASP A 56 -12.19 -2.70 -2.88
N LEU A 57 -11.29 -3.69 -2.70
CA LEU A 57 -11.61 -4.99 -2.13
C LEU A 57 -12.18 -4.89 -0.70
N ALA A 58 -11.66 -3.94 0.09
CA ALA A 58 -12.15 -3.65 1.43
C ALA A 58 -13.45 -2.83 1.47
N GLY A 59 -14.01 -2.44 0.31
CA GLY A 59 -15.18 -1.58 0.22
C GLY A 59 -14.94 -0.13 0.64
N ARG A 60 -13.67 0.33 0.60
CA ARG A 60 -13.22 1.66 1.05
C ARG A 60 -12.66 2.48 -0.09
N GLN A 61 -13.45 2.63 -1.16
CA GLN A 61 -13.09 3.40 -2.36
C GLN A 61 -12.93 4.91 -2.08
N ASP A 62 -13.45 5.36 -0.94
CA ASP A 62 -13.30 6.71 -0.40
C ASP A 62 -11.91 6.98 0.20
N MET A 63 -11.12 5.93 0.47
CA MET A 63 -9.82 6.05 1.11
C MET A 63 -8.84 6.84 0.21
N PRO A 64 -8.28 7.97 0.69
CA PRO A 64 -7.32 8.73 -0.09
C PRO A 64 -6.04 7.93 -0.31
N VAL A 65 -5.69 7.70 -1.59
CA VAL A 65 -4.43 7.08 -2.01
C VAL A 65 -3.65 8.06 -2.88
N PHE A 66 -2.41 8.36 -2.49
CA PHE A 66 -1.53 9.30 -3.20
C PHE A 66 -0.22 8.63 -3.61
N ALA A 67 0.14 8.75 -4.89
CA ALA A 67 1.43 8.30 -5.38
C ALA A 67 2.56 9.24 -4.94
N GLY A 68 3.65 8.68 -4.46
CA GLY A 68 4.84 9.35 -3.96
C GLY A 68 6.03 9.24 -4.91
N ALA A 69 7.19 8.88 -4.37
CA ALA A 69 8.44 8.84 -5.14
C ALA A 69 8.53 7.59 -6.04
N ASP A 70 8.94 7.79 -7.30
CA ASP A 70 9.07 6.73 -8.30
C ASP A 70 10.45 6.05 -8.31
N ARG A 71 11.40 6.57 -7.51
CA ARG A 71 12.76 6.07 -7.41
C ARG A 71 13.43 6.46 -6.09
N PRO A 72 14.49 5.73 -5.67
CA PRO A 72 15.33 6.15 -4.55
C PRO A 72 16.01 7.49 -4.83
N LEU A 73 16.37 8.22 -3.77
CA LEU A 73 17.00 9.54 -3.88
C LEU A 73 18.34 9.50 -4.64
N GLU A 74 19.18 8.50 -4.38
CA GLU A 74 20.56 8.44 -4.91
C GLU A 74 20.91 7.13 -5.63
N ARG A 75 20.12 6.06 -5.46
CA ARG A 75 20.40 4.74 -6.03
C ARG A 75 19.43 4.39 -7.14
N LYS A 76 19.84 3.46 -8.01
CA LYS A 76 18.91 2.85 -8.97
C LYS A 76 17.85 2.05 -8.22
N LEU A 77 16.60 2.16 -8.66
CA LEU A 77 15.54 1.29 -8.19
C LEU A 77 15.88 -0.16 -8.56
N VAL A 78 15.73 -1.06 -7.60
CA VAL A 78 15.81 -2.50 -7.78
C VAL A 78 14.50 -3.06 -7.25
N THR A 79 13.74 -3.71 -8.12
CA THR A 79 12.40 -4.25 -7.80
C THR A 79 12.51 -5.68 -7.28
N ALA A 80 11.51 -6.09 -6.49
CA ALA A 80 11.37 -7.43 -5.92
C ALA A 80 10.30 -8.26 -6.66
N GLU A 81 10.10 -8.02 -7.97
CA GLU A 81 9.12 -8.75 -8.81
C GLU A 81 9.31 -10.28 -8.75
N HIS A 82 10.52 -10.75 -8.44
CA HIS A 82 10.85 -12.17 -8.28
C HIS A 82 10.25 -12.80 -7.01
N VAL A 83 9.91 -11.97 -6.01
CA VAL A 83 9.35 -12.37 -4.71
C VAL A 83 7.84 -12.17 -4.68
N HIS A 84 7.34 -11.05 -5.23
CA HIS A 84 5.94 -10.65 -5.16
C HIS A 84 5.15 -10.85 -6.47
N GLY A 85 5.79 -11.40 -7.49
CA GLY A 85 5.23 -11.55 -8.82
C GLY A 85 5.33 -10.27 -9.67
N ARG A 86 4.93 -10.37 -10.94
CA ARG A 86 5.04 -9.28 -11.93
C ARG A 86 4.17 -8.08 -11.59
N THR A 87 3.08 -8.30 -10.85
CA THR A 87 2.20 -7.21 -10.42
C THR A 87 2.40 -6.78 -8.97
N GLY A 88 3.17 -7.53 -8.17
CA GLY A 88 3.32 -7.32 -6.72
C GLY A 88 2.22 -7.98 -5.87
N LEU A 89 1.09 -8.35 -6.48
CA LEU A 89 -0.04 -9.05 -5.84
C LEU A 89 -0.43 -10.32 -6.63
N ASP A 90 0.54 -10.97 -7.27
CA ASP A 90 0.24 -12.21 -7.98
C ASP A 90 -0.16 -13.30 -6.97
N GLY A 91 -1.25 -14.01 -7.26
CA GLY A 91 -1.70 -15.20 -6.53
C GLY A 91 -1.13 -16.49 -7.13
N PRO A 92 -1.42 -17.65 -6.52
CA PRO A 92 -1.13 -18.96 -7.13
C PRO A 92 -1.87 -19.18 -8.45
#